data_AF-A0A382FNR0-F1
#
_entry.id   AF-A0A382FNR0-F1
#
_cell.length_a   1.000
_cell.length_b   1.000
_cell.length_c   1.000
_cell.angle_alpha   90.00
_cell.angle_beta   90.00
_cell.angle_gamma   90.00
#
_symmetry.space_group_name_H-M   'P 1'
#
loop_
_entity.id
_entity.type
_entity.pdbx_description
1 polymer ?
#
loop_
_entity_poly.entity_id
_entity_poly.type
_entity_poly.pdbx_seq_one_letter_code
_entity_poly.pdbx_strand_id
1 'polypeptide(L)'
;MKNNEKNTTGLYDANFEHDSCGVGFIVNVKGTKSHKLVRQAFEIGINLLHRGACGCENNTGDGAGILLQLPHKFLSKKTATIGFKLPTPGSYGVGVVFLPRDQTAQQQIENIFAEIIREEDQILLGWRDVPTDDSHLGATARSGEPIIRQVFIGHENGGAKQNDGHLHFERKLYVIRKRVSREVNALGQLAQDMFYIASLSSNTIIYKGMLIADQIERMFPDLSDPDVESALALVHSRFSTNTFPSWPLAHPYRYIAHNGEINTLRGNINWMRARESLCKSNSFGDDLQKLFPLIREGQSDTATFDNVLEFLALSGRPLAHAILMMIPEPWSNHESMSPDRRAFYEYHASLMEPWDGPASIAFTDGRVIGAVLDRNGLRPSRYYVTKDDMVIMASEVGVLDIPPENVLIKERLHPGRIFLVDTEQGRIIDDDEIKGDLAQQNPYGEWLAQKLVHLSDLPITPVLERSDQETVLTRQRAFGYTEEDLRILIAPMAQNGA
;
A
#
# COMPACT_ATOMS: atom_id res chain seq x y z
N MET A 1 16.75 -22.73 -20.02
CA MET A 1 15.29 -22.87 -20.20
C MET A 1 14.83 -24.21 -19.65
N LYS A 2 14.45 -24.25 -18.38
CA LYS A 2 13.62 -25.31 -17.80
C LYS A 2 12.52 -24.57 -17.03
N ASN A 3 11.28 -24.83 -17.40
CA ASN A 3 10.09 -24.20 -16.85
C ASN A 3 10.07 -24.33 -15.32
N ASN A 4 9.90 -23.19 -14.66
CA ASN A 4 9.70 -23.07 -13.23
C ASN A 4 8.19 -23.17 -12.96
N GLU A 5 7.58 -24.30 -13.35
CA GLU A 5 6.22 -24.61 -12.93
C GLU A 5 6.29 -25.02 -11.46
N LYS A 6 5.94 -24.08 -10.57
CA LYS A 6 5.53 -24.41 -9.21
C LYS A 6 4.37 -25.41 -9.35
N ASN A 7 4.63 -26.68 -9.03
CA ASN A 7 3.61 -27.70 -8.93
C ASN A 7 2.47 -27.20 -8.02
N THR A 8 1.35 -26.81 -8.63
CA THR A 8 0.08 -26.60 -7.94
C THR A 8 -0.46 -27.97 -7.55
N THR A 9 -0.04 -28.47 -6.38
CA THR A 9 -0.65 -29.66 -5.79
C THR A 9 -1.98 -29.28 -5.14
N GLY A 10 -3.11 -29.60 -5.82
CA GLY A 10 -4.48 -29.43 -5.29
C GLY A 10 -5.42 -28.69 -6.25
N LEU A 11 -6.70 -28.57 -5.87
CA LEU A 11 -7.73 -27.77 -6.58
C LEU A 11 -7.63 -26.26 -6.29
N TYR A 12 -6.63 -25.85 -5.51
CA TYR A 12 -6.43 -24.46 -5.08
C TYR A 12 -5.80 -23.61 -6.20
N ASP A 13 -6.39 -22.44 -6.42
CA ASP A 13 -5.79 -21.37 -7.22
C ASP A 13 -5.74 -20.09 -6.35
N ALA A 14 -4.53 -19.54 -6.17
CA ALA A 14 -4.29 -18.31 -5.43
C ALA A 14 -5.03 -17.08 -6.00
N ASN A 15 -5.57 -17.19 -7.22
CA ASN A 15 -6.36 -16.14 -7.86
C ASN A 15 -7.78 -15.94 -7.27
N PHE A 16 -8.25 -16.78 -6.34
CA PHE A 16 -9.58 -16.67 -5.71
C PHE A 16 -9.50 -16.28 -4.20
N GLU A 17 -8.63 -15.33 -3.85
CA GLU A 17 -8.49 -14.81 -2.48
C GLU A 17 -9.71 -13.97 -2.06
N HIS A 18 -10.18 -14.08 -0.81
CA HIS A 18 -11.25 -13.24 -0.26
C HIS A 18 -10.92 -12.86 1.19
N ASP A 19 -10.81 -11.55 1.46
CA ASP A 19 -10.38 -11.04 2.77
C ASP A 19 -11.50 -10.24 3.47
N SER A 20 -11.64 -10.42 4.79
CA SER A 20 -12.57 -9.66 5.65
C SER A 20 -11.83 -9.03 6.82
N CYS A 21 -10.99 -8.03 6.56
CA CYS A 21 -10.05 -7.50 7.55
C CYS A 21 -10.63 -6.42 8.47
N GLY A 22 -10.04 -6.28 9.65
CA GLY A 22 -10.17 -5.10 10.51
C GLY A 22 -9.13 -4.05 10.14
N VAL A 23 -9.56 -2.82 9.84
CA VAL A 23 -8.68 -1.67 9.59
C VAL A 23 -9.11 -0.53 10.50
N GLY A 24 -8.16 0.14 11.12
CA GLY A 24 -8.42 1.39 11.81
C GLY A 24 -7.18 2.23 12.01
N PHE A 25 -7.36 3.53 12.17
CA PHE A 25 -6.31 4.44 12.58
C PHE A 25 -6.79 5.45 13.61
N ILE A 26 -5.85 5.98 14.36
CA ILE A 26 -6.05 7.10 15.27
C ILE A 26 -4.98 8.15 15.02
N VAL A 27 -5.37 9.42 15.01
CA VAL A 27 -4.46 10.55 14.81
C VAL A 27 -4.86 11.74 15.67
N ASN A 28 -3.87 12.41 16.24
CA ASN A 28 -4.03 13.75 16.79
C ASN A 28 -3.84 14.75 15.66
N VAL A 29 -4.90 15.50 15.33
CA VAL A 29 -4.93 16.44 14.21
C VAL A 29 -3.83 17.49 14.31
N LYS A 30 -3.43 17.89 15.51
CA LYS A 30 -2.37 18.89 15.78
C LYS A 30 -0.96 18.31 15.79
N GLY A 31 -0.78 17.03 15.48
CA GLY A 31 0.53 16.38 15.48
C GLY A 31 1.11 16.14 16.88
N THR A 32 0.30 16.21 17.94
CA THR A 32 0.78 15.97 19.31
C THR A 32 1.06 14.48 19.50
N LYS A 33 2.34 14.15 19.69
CA LYS A 33 2.76 12.77 19.92
C LYS A 33 2.46 12.35 21.35
N SER A 34 1.92 11.14 21.53
CA SER A 34 1.76 10.57 22.88
C SER A 34 1.77 9.05 22.85
N HIS A 35 2.23 8.45 23.95
CA HIS A 35 2.10 7.00 24.16
C HIS A 35 0.65 6.58 24.45
N LYS A 36 -0.19 7.51 24.95
CA LYS A 36 -1.64 7.27 25.11
C LYS A 36 -2.28 6.92 23.76
N LEU A 37 -1.94 7.65 22.70
CA LEU A 37 -2.43 7.39 21.35
C LEU A 37 -2.02 6.00 20.86
N VAL A 38 -0.78 5.58 21.12
CA VAL A 38 -0.29 4.23 20.77
C VAL A 38 -1.11 3.14 21.48
N ARG A 39 -1.39 3.31 22.78
CA ARG A 39 -2.25 2.38 23.53
C ARG A 39 -3.68 2.33 23.01
N GLN A 40 -4.25 3.48 22.66
CA GLN A 40 -5.57 3.54 22.02
C GLN A 40 -5.58 2.84 20.66
N ALA A 41 -4.47 2.89 19.90
CA ALA A 41 -4.36 2.14 18.66
C ALA A 41 -4.42 0.62 18.88
N PHE A 42 -3.77 0.09 19.93
CA PHE A 42 -3.90 -1.32 20.30
C PHE A 42 -5.33 -1.68 20.70
N GLU A 43 -5.99 -0.83 21.47
CA GLU A 43 -7.40 -1.02 21.84
C GLU A 43 -8.31 -1.09 20.61
N ILE A 44 -8.10 -0.23 19.60
CA ILE A 44 -8.79 -0.32 18.31
C ILE A 44 -8.54 -1.68 17.65
N GLY A 45 -7.29 -2.13 17.60
CA GLY A 45 -6.93 -3.43 17.01
C GLY A 45 -7.61 -4.60 17.72
N ILE A 46 -7.61 -4.61 19.05
CA ILE A 46 -8.26 -5.62 19.90
C ILE A 46 -9.77 -5.61 19.69
N ASN A 47 -10.39 -4.44 19.62
CA ASN A 47 -11.84 -4.30 19.40
C ASN A 47 -12.26 -4.64 17.96
N LEU A 48 -11.32 -4.87 17.04
CA LEU A 48 -11.56 -5.37 15.69
C LEU A 48 -11.22 -6.85 15.54
N LEU A 49 -10.80 -7.54 16.61
CA LEU A 49 -10.35 -8.93 16.59
C LEU A 49 -11.44 -9.91 16.14
N HIS A 50 -12.73 -9.61 16.37
CA HIS A 50 -13.85 -10.40 15.85
C HIS A 50 -13.98 -10.38 14.33
N ARG A 51 -13.27 -9.47 13.65
CA ARG A 51 -13.09 -9.48 12.19
C ARG A 51 -11.82 -10.22 11.75
N GLY A 52 -10.92 -10.54 12.66
CA GLY A 52 -9.73 -11.35 12.39
C GLY A 52 -10.05 -12.85 12.39
N ALA A 53 -9.26 -13.64 11.66
CA ALA A 53 -9.35 -15.09 11.73
C ALA A 53 -8.35 -15.58 12.76
N CYS A 54 -8.74 -16.56 13.58
CA CYS A 54 -7.76 -17.47 14.14
C CYS A 54 -7.53 -18.58 13.11
N GLY A 55 -6.27 -18.91 12.85
CA GLY A 55 -5.89 -20.05 12.02
C GLY A 55 -6.29 -21.38 12.67
N CYS A 56 -5.70 -22.49 12.21
CA CYS A 56 -5.99 -23.83 12.73
C CYS A 56 -5.77 -23.97 14.26
N GLU A 57 -4.98 -23.09 14.85
CA GLU A 57 -4.71 -23.01 16.29
C GLU A 57 -5.30 -21.70 16.84
N ASN A 58 -5.94 -21.74 18.02
CA ASN A 58 -6.60 -20.57 18.63
C ASN A 58 -5.65 -19.38 18.88
N ASN A 59 -4.34 -19.61 18.97
CA ASN A 59 -3.30 -18.62 19.22
C ASN A 59 -2.41 -18.33 17.99
N THR A 60 -2.86 -18.73 16.80
CA THR A 60 -2.25 -18.39 15.52
C THR A 60 -3.19 -17.47 14.76
N GLY A 61 -2.78 -16.24 14.46
CA GLY A 61 -3.53 -15.30 13.62
C GLY A 61 -2.97 -15.20 12.21
N ASP A 62 -3.79 -14.78 11.24
CA ASP A 62 -3.35 -14.62 9.84
C ASP A 62 -2.40 -13.45 9.63
N GLY A 63 -2.40 -12.49 10.56
CA GLY A 63 -1.50 -11.36 10.58
C GLY A 63 -2.09 -10.16 11.28
N ALA A 64 -1.30 -9.50 12.10
CA ALA A 64 -1.68 -8.23 12.71
C ALA A 64 -0.45 -7.33 12.84
N GLY A 65 -0.69 -6.02 12.91
CA GLY A 65 0.39 -5.06 13.04
C GLY A 65 -0.07 -3.64 13.25
N ILE A 66 0.94 -2.79 13.50
CA ILE A 66 0.81 -1.37 13.75
C ILE A 66 1.89 -0.60 12.98
N LEU A 67 1.51 0.49 12.35
CA LEU A 67 2.39 1.50 11.79
C LEU A 67 2.33 2.74 12.67
N LEU A 68 3.50 3.26 13.05
CA LEU A 68 3.67 4.46 13.85
C LEU A 68 4.57 5.47 13.12
N GLN A 69 4.52 6.74 13.53
CA GLN A 69 5.63 7.64 13.28
C GLN A 69 6.85 7.16 14.05
N LEU A 70 8.06 7.45 13.56
CA LEU A 70 9.29 7.08 14.24
C LEU A 70 9.35 7.67 15.67
N PRO A 71 9.44 6.81 16.71
CA PRO A 71 9.53 7.27 18.09
C PRO A 71 10.98 7.62 18.42
N HIS A 72 11.44 8.79 17.95
CA HIS A 72 12.84 9.21 18.06
C HIS A 72 13.40 9.15 19.50
N LYS A 73 12.61 9.60 20.49
CA LYS A 73 13.00 9.61 21.91
C LYS A 73 13.36 8.20 22.40
N PHE A 74 12.49 7.24 22.13
CA PHE A 74 12.71 5.83 22.44
C PHE A 74 13.94 5.26 21.70
N LEU A 75 14.00 5.45 20.38
CA LEU A 75 15.07 4.89 19.55
C LEU A 75 16.44 5.45 19.96
N SER A 76 16.55 6.76 20.15
CA SER A 76 17.79 7.40 20.58
C SER A 76 18.29 6.88 21.93
N LYS A 77 17.38 6.59 22.86
CA LYS A 77 17.71 5.99 24.16
C LYS A 77 18.23 4.57 23.98
N LYS A 78 17.57 3.72 23.18
CA LYS A 78 17.97 2.33 22.95
C LYS A 78 19.29 2.23 22.19
N THR A 79 19.50 2.98 21.12
CA THR A 79 20.75 2.92 20.33
C THR A 79 21.96 3.42 21.12
N ALA A 80 21.77 4.43 21.98
CA ALA A 80 22.84 4.92 22.86
C ALA A 80 23.35 3.82 23.80
N THR A 81 22.49 2.91 24.25
CA THR A 81 22.90 1.74 25.06
C THR A 81 23.65 0.67 24.27
N ILE A 82 23.47 0.64 22.95
CA ILE A 82 24.09 -0.33 22.02
C ILE A 82 25.42 0.21 21.48
N GLY A 83 25.68 1.52 21.62
CA GLY A 83 26.99 2.12 21.35
C GLY A 83 27.01 3.13 20.20
N PHE A 84 25.86 3.57 19.68
CA PHE A 84 25.81 4.63 18.65
C PHE A 84 24.70 5.66 18.91
N LYS A 85 24.97 6.91 18.51
CA LYS A 85 24.05 8.04 18.67
C LYS A 85 23.27 8.26 17.39
N LEU A 86 21.98 8.52 17.51
CA LEU A 86 21.15 8.88 16.37
C LEU A 86 21.29 10.38 16.06
N PRO A 87 21.35 10.76 14.77
CA PRO A 87 21.12 12.13 14.32
C PRO A 87 19.73 12.65 14.69
N THR A 88 19.48 13.92 14.43
CA THR A 88 18.15 14.52 14.57
C THR A 88 17.11 13.82 13.69
N PRO A 89 15.82 13.81 14.06
CA PRO A 89 14.74 13.30 13.21
C PRO A 89 14.82 13.84 11.77
N GLY A 90 14.50 12.99 10.79
CA GLY A 90 14.63 13.31 9.35
C GLY A 90 16.05 13.24 8.79
N SER A 91 17.08 13.09 9.62
CA SER A 91 18.48 12.88 9.18
C SER A 91 18.95 11.43 9.31
N TYR A 92 18.05 10.53 9.72
CA TYR A 92 18.28 9.09 9.76
C TYR A 92 16.99 8.32 9.46
N GLY A 93 17.13 7.14 8.89
CA GLY A 93 16.08 6.19 8.62
C GLY A 93 16.26 4.92 9.44
N VAL A 94 15.16 4.24 9.72
CA VAL A 94 15.14 2.95 10.41
C VAL A 94 14.47 1.93 9.52
N GLY A 95 15.12 0.79 9.34
CA GLY A 95 14.54 -0.37 8.69
C GLY A 95 14.19 -1.45 9.67
N VAL A 96 12.94 -1.93 9.67
CA VAL A 96 12.57 -3.17 10.39
C VAL A 96 12.73 -4.32 9.41
N VAL A 97 13.69 -5.19 9.70
CA VAL A 97 14.14 -6.27 8.81
C VAL A 97 13.88 -7.61 9.47
N PHE A 98 13.17 -8.47 8.75
CA PHE A 98 13.03 -9.88 9.05
C PHE A 98 14.20 -10.61 8.40
N LEU A 99 14.92 -11.39 9.21
CA LEU A 99 16.10 -12.13 8.81
C LEU A 99 15.90 -13.63 9.06
N PRO A 100 16.55 -14.49 8.26
CA PRO A 100 16.58 -15.92 8.52
C PRO A 100 17.24 -16.23 9.87
N ARG A 101 16.90 -17.38 10.46
CA ARG A 101 17.50 -17.84 11.74
C ARG A 101 18.96 -18.27 11.62
N ASP A 102 19.39 -18.63 10.42
CA ASP A 102 20.77 -19.01 10.17
C ASP A 102 21.70 -17.79 10.27
N GLN A 103 22.68 -17.84 11.16
CA GLN A 103 23.60 -16.74 11.44
C GLN A 103 24.49 -16.41 10.24
N THR A 104 24.84 -17.40 9.41
CA THR A 104 25.66 -17.16 8.21
C THR A 104 24.88 -16.34 7.20
N ALA A 105 23.61 -16.69 6.98
CA ALA A 105 22.71 -15.94 6.12
C ALA A 105 22.44 -14.52 6.66
N GLN A 106 22.29 -14.35 7.98
CA GLN A 106 22.19 -13.02 8.60
C GLN A 106 23.40 -12.15 8.27
N GLN A 107 24.61 -12.66 8.51
CA GLN A 107 25.84 -11.92 8.24
C GLN A 107 25.99 -11.56 6.75
N GLN A 108 25.61 -12.46 5.84
CA GLN A 108 25.61 -12.19 4.40
C GLN A 108 24.65 -11.04 4.04
N ILE A 109 23.43 -11.06 4.59
CA ILE A 109 22.44 -10.01 4.36
C ILE A 109 22.92 -8.67 4.93
N GLU A 110 23.51 -8.67 6.13
CA GLU A 110 24.08 -7.47 6.75
C GLU A 110 25.23 -6.87 5.93
N ASN A 111 26.08 -7.72 5.35
CA ASN A 111 27.14 -7.28 4.45
C ASN A 111 26.57 -6.64 3.18
N ILE A 112 25.50 -7.21 2.60
CA ILE A 112 24.79 -6.63 1.46
C ILE A 112 24.21 -5.26 1.82
N PHE A 113 23.61 -5.12 2.99
CA PHE A 113 23.15 -3.81 3.48
C PHE A 113 24.31 -2.82 3.56
N ALA A 114 25.42 -3.19 4.22
CA ALA A 114 26.57 -2.30 4.39
C ALA A 114 27.17 -1.86 3.04
N GLU A 115 27.27 -2.77 2.08
CA GLU A 115 27.76 -2.48 0.73
C GLU A 115 26.84 -1.52 -0.01
N ILE A 116 25.53 -1.82 -0.09
CA ILE A 116 24.56 -1.01 -0.82
C ILE A 116 24.37 0.37 -0.17
N ILE A 117 24.35 0.45 1.16
CA ILE A 117 24.25 1.72 1.88
C ILE A 117 25.43 2.64 1.50
N ARG A 118 26.64 2.08 1.46
CA ARG A 118 27.85 2.81 1.06
C ARG A 118 27.81 3.23 -0.42
N GLU A 119 27.32 2.37 -1.31
CA GLU A 119 27.20 2.68 -2.74
C GLU A 119 26.13 3.73 -3.07
N GLU A 120 25.15 3.90 -2.19
CA GLU A 120 24.13 4.95 -2.30
C GLU A 120 24.50 6.22 -1.51
N ASP A 121 25.79 6.35 -1.14
CA ASP A 121 26.37 7.49 -0.42
C ASP A 121 25.63 7.79 0.90
N GLN A 122 25.24 6.75 1.63
CA GLN A 122 24.63 6.84 2.96
C GLN A 122 25.52 6.18 4.03
N ILE A 123 25.23 6.44 5.30
CA ILE A 123 26.02 5.95 6.44
C ILE A 123 25.26 4.85 7.16
N LEU A 124 25.84 3.65 7.29
CA LEU A 124 25.33 2.64 8.22
C LEU A 124 25.70 3.06 9.65
N LEU A 125 24.70 3.45 10.46
CA LEU A 125 24.90 3.86 11.84
C LEU A 125 25.05 2.66 12.78
N GLY A 126 24.30 1.59 12.52
CA GLY A 126 24.34 0.37 13.31
C GLY A 126 23.11 -0.50 13.17
N TRP A 127 23.16 -1.65 13.84
CA TRP A 127 22.06 -2.60 13.96
C TRP A 127 21.60 -2.71 15.41
N ARG A 128 20.33 -3.01 15.60
CA ARG A 128 19.72 -3.31 16.89
C ARG A 128 18.87 -4.56 16.78
N ASP A 129 19.03 -5.48 17.71
CA ASP A 129 18.08 -6.58 17.88
C ASP A 129 16.79 -6.05 18.50
N VAL A 130 15.66 -6.38 17.88
CA VAL A 130 14.34 -6.04 18.44
C VAL A 130 14.01 -7.11 19.47
N PRO A 131 13.75 -6.74 20.74
CA PRO A 131 13.33 -7.72 21.73
C PRO A 131 11.97 -8.29 21.32
N THR A 132 11.84 -9.62 21.42
CA THR A 132 10.60 -10.35 21.11
C THR A 132 10.18 -11.23 22.28
N ASP A 133 8.88 -11.42 22.48
CA ASP A 133 8.31 -12.44 23.38
C ASP A 133 7.34 -13.32 22.58
N ASP A 134 7.86 -14.44 22.07
CA ASP A 134 7.13 -15.40 21.25
C ASP A 134 6.37 -16.44 22.08
N SER A 135 6.35 -16.34 23.42
CA SER A 135 5.87 -17.39 24.31
C SER A 135 4.40 -17.78 24.10
N HIS A 136 3.58 -16.89 23.55
CA HIS A 136 2.15 -17.10 23.28
C HIS A 136 1.81 -17.47 21.83
N LEU A 137 2.79 -17.46 20.93
CA LEU A 137 2.57 -17.82 19.53
C LEU A 137 2.18 -19.29 19.39
N GLY A 138 1.24 -19.57 18.49
CA GLY A 138 0.98 -20.94 18.05
C GLY A 138 2.19 -21.53 17.31
N ALA A 139 2.24 -22.86 17.23
CA ALA A 139 3.40 -23.56 16.69
C ALA A 139 3.66 -23.18 15.22
N THR A 140 2.59 -22.90 14.47
CA THR A 140 2.70 -22.46 13.08
C THR A 140 3.32 -21.06 12.97
N ALA A 141 2.87 -20.11 13.78
CA ALA A 141 3.43 -18.75 13.78
C ALA A 141 4.90 -18.77 14.23
N ARG A 142 5.20 -19.53 15.29
CA ARG A 142 6.56 -19.69 15.81
C ARG A 142 7.48 -20.43 14.83
N SER A 143 7.00 -21.34 13.98
CA SER A 143 7.88 -22.02 13.01
C SER A 143 8.34 -21.08 11.90
N GLY A 144 7.47 -20.16 11.47
CA GLY A 144 7.77 -19.14 10.48
C GLY A 144 8.37 -17.84 11.03
N GLU A 145 8.60 -17.74 12.34
CA GLU A 145 9.09 -16.51 12.98
C GLU A 145 10.53 -16.18 12.56
N PRO A 146 10.76 -14.99 11.97
CA PRO A 146 12.08 -14.52 11.60
C PRO A 146 12.82 -13.91 12.80
N ILE A 147 14.14 -13.74 12.65
CA ILE A 147 14.88 -12.84 13.55
C ILE A 147 14.59 -11.41 13.14
N ILE A 148 14.13 -10.58 14.07
CA ILE A 148 13.71 -9.21 13.80
C ILE A 148 14.80 -8.25 14.26
N ARG A 149 15.39 -7.51 13.32
CA ARG A 149 16.42 -6.50 13.61
C ARG A 149 16.05 -5.16 13.01
N GLN A 150 16.55 -4.10 13.63
CA GLN A 150 16.47 -2.74 13.14
C GLN A 150 17.83 -2.30 12.56
N VAL A 151 17.84 -1.86 11.31
CA VAL A 151 19.00 -1.19 10.69
C VAL A 151 18.82 0.32 10.74
N PHE A 152 19.86 1.04 11.14
CA PHE A 152 19.85 2.50 11.21
C PHE A 152 20.77 3.08 10.15
N ILE A 153 20.22 3.95 9.32
CA ILE A 153 20.92 4.57 8.18
C ILE A 153 20.90 6.08 8.38
N GLY A 154 22.07 6.72 8.41
CA GLY A 154 22.23 8.16 8.52
C GLY A 154 22.47 8.80 7.16
N HIS A 155 21.97 10.02 7.00
CA HIS A 155 22.27 10.83 5.83
C HIS A 155 23.70 11.37 5.90
N GLU A 156 24.53 11.13 4.87
CA GLU A 156 25.98 11.42 4.89
C GLU A 156 26.32 12.87 5.24
N ASN A 157 25.53 13.84 4.76
CA ASN A 157 25.78 15.27 4.96
C ASN A 157 25.19 15.89 6.24
N GLY A 158 24.74 15.09 7.22
CA GLY A 158 24.23 15.61 8.50
C GLY A 158 22.93 16.42 8.39
N GLY A 159 22.18 16.24 7.29
CA GLY A 159 20.91 16.90 7.02
C GLY A 159 20.76 17.40 5.58
N ALA A 160 19.51 17.52 5.16
CA ALA A 160 19.04 18.08 3.90
C ALA A 160 19.53 19.53 3.68
N LYS A 161 20.54 19.76 2.82
CA LYS A 161 20.96 21.13 2.41
C LYS A 161 20.09 21.73 1.29
N GLN A 162 19.04 21.05 0.85
CA GLN A 162 18.14 21.51 -0.23
C GLN A 162 16.68 21.51 0.26
N ASN A 163 15.84 22.34 -0.37
CA ASN A 163 14.40 22.50 -0.10
C ASN A 163 13.56 21.21 -0.25
N ASP A 164 14.17 20.05 -0.57
CA ASP A 164 13.53 18.73 -0.71
C ASP A 164 14.31 17.60 0.01
N GLY A 165 15.28 17.93 0.88
CA GLY A 165 16.23 16.89 1.29
C GLY A 165 15.64 15.79 2.19
N HIS A 166 14.48 16.01 2.82
CA HIS A 166 13.74 14.94 3.51
C HIS A 166 13.22 13.89 2.52
N LEU A 167 12.50 14.32 1.48
CA LEU A 167 11.97 13.41 0.47
C LEU A 167 13.09 12.80 -0.39
N HIS A 168 14.18 13.53 -0.62
CA HIS A 168 15.38 12.98 -1.23
C HIS A 168 15.94 11.81 -0.41
N PHE A 169 16.02 11.95 0.91
CA PHE A 169 16.50 10.88 1.76
C PHE A 169 15.54 9.68 1.78
N GLU A 170 14.22 9.89 1.83
CA GLU A 170 13.24 8.81 1.66
C GLU A 170 13.43 8.06 0.33
N ARG A 171 13.71 8.78 -0.78
CA ARG A 171 14.01 8.15 -2.07
C ARG A 171 15.27 7.30 -2.02
N LYS A 172 16.32 7.74 -1.34
CA LYS A 172 17.56 6.95 -1.15
C LYS A 172 17.30 5.70 -0.31
N LEU A 173 16.54 5.81 0.78
CA LEU A 173 16.10 4.67 1.57
C LEU A 173 15.28 3.67 0.74
N TYR A 174 14.39 4.16 -0.13
CA TYR A 174 13.62 3.33 -1.05
C TYR A 174 14.51 2.58 -2.06
N VAL A 175 15.49 3.27 -2.66
CA VAL A 175 16.48 2.65 -3.56
C VAL A 175 17.27 1.57 -2.82
N ILE A 176 17.82 1.88 -1.63
CA ILE A 176 18.54 0.91 -0.79
C ILE A 176 17.67 -0.31 -0.53
N ARG A 177 16.41 -0.13 -0.10
CA ARG A 177 15.48 -1.23 0.18
C ARG A 177 15.27 -2.12 -1.05
N LYS A 178 15.04 -1.53 -2.23
CA LYS A 178 14.80 -2.26 -3.48
C LYS A 178 16.04 -3.02 -3.93
N ARG A 179 17.21 -2.40 -3.85
CA ARG A 179 18.50 -3.02 -4.17
C ARG A 179 18.82 -4.18 -3.24
N VAL A 180 18.77 -3.97 -1.92
CA VAL A 180 19.03 -5.03 -0.93
C VAL A 180 18.09 -6.20 -1.18
N SER A 181 16.81 -5.92 -1.34
CA SER A 181 15.82 -6.97 -1.60
C SER A 181 16.08 -7.72 -2.91
N ARG A 182 16.76 -7.13 -3.89
CA ARG A 182 17.11 -7.79 -5.15
C ARG A 182 18.35 -8.66 -4.98
N GLU A 183 19.40 -8.14 -4.35
CA GLU A 183 20.64 -8.88 -4.13
C GLU A 183 20.42 -10.07 -3.18
N VAL A 184 19.65 -9.89 -2.10
CA VAL A 184 19.31 -11.02 -1.20
C VAL A 184 18.50 -12.09 -1.92
N ASN A 185 17.55 -11.70 -2.78
CA ASN A 185 16.79 -12.65 -3.59
C ASN A 185 17.68 -13.45 -4.56
N ALA A 186 18.82 -12.90 -5.00
CA ALA A 186 19.73 -13.59 -5.90
C ALA A 186 20.59 -14.67 -5.20
N LEU A 187 20.69 -14.65 -3.86
CA LEU A 187 21.49 -15.61 -3.08
C LEU A 187 20.93 -17.04 -3.03
N GLY A 188 19.69 -17.27 -3.48
CA GLY A 188 19.04 -18.59 -3.46
C GLY A 188 18.19 -18.88 -2.22
N GLN A 189 17.66 -20.11 -2.14
CA GLN A 189 16.47 -20.45 -1.35
C GLN A 189 16.63 -20.26 0.18
N LEU A 190 17.80 -20.58 0.74
CA LEU A 190 18.05 -20.45 2.19
C LEU A 190 18.00 -19.00 2.71
N ALA A 191 18.33 -18.02 1.88
CA ALA A 191 18.23 -16.60 2.21
C ALA A 191 16.83 -16.02 1.93
N GLN A 192 16.03 -16.68 1.09
CA GLN A 192 14.73 -16.19 0.63
C GLN A 192 13.58 -16.44 1.63
N ASP A 193 13.55 -17.60 2.28
CA ASP A 193 12.32 -18.07 2.95
C ASP A 193 11.90 -17.25 4.19
N MET A 194 12.75 -16.34 4.69
CA MET A 194 12.47 -15.51 5.88
C MET A 194 12.93 -14.05 5.75
N PHE A 195 13.51 -13.65 4.62
CA PHE A 195 13.99 -12.27 4.44
C PHE A 195 12.87 -11.33 3.99
N TYR A 196 12.63 -10.25 4.74
CA TYR A 196 11.69 -9.22 4.33
C TYR A 196 11.98 -7.88 5.03
N ILE A 197 11.91 -6.77 4.29
CA ILE A 197 12.00 -5.43 4.88
C ILE A 197 10.58 -4.89 5.07
N ALA A 198 10.11 -4.88 6.32
CA ALA A 198 8.78 -4.44 6.68
C ALA A 198 8.60 -2.94 6.48
N SER A 199 9.56 -2.15 6.96
CA SER A 199 9.66 -0.71 6.73
C SER A 199 11.13 -0.34 6.55
N LEU A 200 11.40 0.73 5.80
CA LEU A 200 12.69 1.43 5.78
C LEU A 200 12.41 2.89 5.44
N SER A 201 12.29 3.72 6.47
CA SER A 201 11.85 5.12 6.35
C SER A 201 12.45 5.97 7.47
N SER A 202 12.51 7.28 7.25
CA SER A 202 12.81 8.34 8.22
C SER A 202 11.56 8.99 8.83
N ASN A 203 10.36 8.51 8.46
CA ASN A 203 9.07 8.97 8.97
C ASN A 203 8.32 7.91 9.75
N THR A 204 8.28 6.68 9.23
CA THR A 204 7.41 5.62 9.75
C THR A 204 8.18 4.39 10.19
N ILE A 205 7.58 3.62 11.09
CA ILE A 205 8.05 2.31 11.51
C ILE A 205 6.89 1.34 11.64
N ILE A 206 7.11 0.09 11.26
CA ILE A 206 6.07 -0.95 11.24
C ILE A 206 6.49 -2.12 12.13
N TYR A 207 5.61 -2.47 13.06
CA TYR A 207 5.68 -3.69 13.87
C TYR A 207 4.53 -4.59 13.45
N LYS A 208 4.84 -5.73 12.86
CA LYS A 208 3.84 -6.67 12.36
C LYS A 208 4.35 -8.09 12.39
N GLY A 209 3.43 -9.04 12.31
CA GLY A 209 3.76 -10.45 12.21
C GLY A 209 2.54 -11.32 12.05
N MET A 210 2.76 -12.63 12.02
CA MET A 210 1.72 -13.64 12.03
C MET A 210 1.12 -13.76 13.45
N LEU A 211 0.35 -12.73 13.80
CA LEU A 211 -0.13 -12.43 15.16
C LEU A 211 -1.64 -12.24 15.15
N ILE A 212 -2.25 -12.45 16.31
CA ILE A 212 -3.56 -11.91 16.65
C ILE A 212 -3.36 -10.49 17.19
N ALA A 213 -4.33 -9.59 17.02
CA ALA A 213 -4.20 -8.18 17.39
C ALA A 213 -3.81 -7.95 18.87
N ASP A 214 -4.28 -8.79 19.79
CA ASP A 214 -3.97 -8.74 21.23
C ASP A 214 -2.56 -9.27 21.58
N GLN A 215 -1.89 -9.94 20.64
CA GLN A 215 -0.53 -10.43 20.81
C GLN A 215 0.54 -9.39 20.47
N ILE A 216 0.21 -8.30 19.74
CA ILE A 216 1.19 -7.35 19.21
C ILE A 216 2.03 -6.71 20.32
N GLU A 217 1.39 -6.16 21.35
CA GLU A 217 2.08 -5.47 22.45
C GLU A 217 3.05 -6.40 23.18
N ARG A 218 2.64 -7.66 23.37
CA ARG A 218 3.48 -8.67 24.02
C ARG A 218 4.63 -9.12 23.12
N MET A 219 4.32 -9.45 21.86
CA MET A 219 5.31 -9.89 20.87
C MET A 219 6.43 -8.87 20.71
N PHE A 220 6.13 -7.57 20.84
CA PHE A 220 7.09 -6.48 20.74
C PHE A 220 7.10 -5.64 22.03
N PRO A 221 7.84 -6.04 23.08
CA PRO A 221 7.89 -5.33 24.36
C PRO A 221 8.33 -3.86 24.26
N ASP A 222 9.00 -3.49 23.17
CA ASP A 222 9.29 -2.08 22.83
C ASP A 222 8.03 -1.21 22.87
N LEU A 223 6.91 -1.73 22.39
CA LEU A 223 5.66 -1.00 22.22
C LEU A 223 4.98 -0.62 23.54
N SER A 224 5.37 -1.21 24.67
CA SER A 224 4.92 -0.84 26.01
C SER A 224 5.80 0.23 26.68
N ASP A 225 6.94 0.61 26.07
CA ASP A 225 7.81 1.65 26.62
C ASP A 225 7.13 3.04 26.47
N PRO A 226 7.00 3.83 27.54
CA PRO A 226 6.30 5.12 27.49
C PRO A 226 6.99 6.16 26.60
N ASP A 227 8.25 5.95 26.22
CA ASP A 227 8.96 6.80 25.26
C ASP A 227 8.57 6.50 23.79
N VAL A 228 7.78 5.44 23.53
CA VAL A 228 7.17 5.17 22.23
C VAL A 228 5.94 6.06 22.07
N GLU A 229 6.17 7.24 21.51
CA GLU A 229 5.16 8.26 21.26
C GLU A 229 4.94 8.44 19.76
N SER A 230 3.68 8.56 19.34
CA SER A 230 3.30 8.85 17.96
C SER A 230 2.10 9.80 17.93
N ALA A 231 1.98 10.62 16.89
CA ALA A 231 0.80 11.45 16.66
C ALA A 231 -0.22 10.77 15.73
N LEU A 232 0.18 9.71 15.03
CA LEU A 232 -0.72 8.85 14.25
C LEU A 232 -0.34 7.38 14.44
N ALA A 233 -1.34 6.50 14.37
CA ALA A 233 -1.13 5.07 14.40
C ALA A 233 -2.14 4.39 13.49
N LEU A 234 -1.68 3.47 12.65
CA LEU A 234 -2.50 2.68 11.74
C LEU A 234 -2.39 1.21 12.13
N VAL A 235 -3.53 0.58 12.43
CA VAL A 235 -3.61 -0.83 12.82
C VAL A 235 -4.39 -1.64 11.80
N HIS A 236 -4.01 -2.90 11.66
CA HIS A 236 -4.72 -3.86 10.82
C HIS A 236 -4.70 -5.24 11.47
N SER A 237 -5.83 -5.94 11.33
CA SER A 237 -5.97 -7.36 11.61
C SER A 237 -6.46 -8.06 10.36
N ARG A 238 -5.66 -9.00 9.86
CA ARG A 238 -5.94 -9.76 8.64
C ARG A 238 -6.88 -10.93 8.93
N PHE A 239 -7.73 -11.22 7.96
CA PHE A 239 -8.54 -12.43 7.87
C PHE A 239 -8.38 -12.94 6.45
N SER A 240 -7.70 -14.06 6.26
CA SER A 240 -7.50 -14.70 4.97
C SER A 240 -8.14 -16.08 5.00
N THR A 241 -9.13 -16.30 4.14
CA THR A 241 -9.77 -17.62 4.04
C THR A 241 -8.90 -18.67 3.35
N ASN A 242 -7.86 -18.25 2.60
CA ASN A 242 -7.29 -19.11 1.55
C ASN A 242 -5.75 -19.08 1.40
N THR A 243 -5.01 -18.19 2.08
CA THR A 243 -3.54 -18.19 2.04
C THR A 243 -2.93 -18.86 3.26
N PHE A 244 -1.81 -19.57 3.09
CA PHE A 244 -1.01 -19.99 4.25
C PHE A 244 -0.45 -18.71 4.92
N PRO A 245 -0.74 -18.50 6.21
CA PRO A 245 -0.32 -17.30 6.90
C PRO A 245 1.20 -17.21 6.92
N SER A 246 1.73 -15.99 6.74
CA SER A 246 3.16 -15.74 6.80
C SER A 246 3.45 -14.34 7.33
N TRP A 247 4.58 -14.20 8.02
CA TRP A 247 4.99 -12.95 8.65
C TRP A 247 5.05 -11.74 7.68
N PRO A 248 5.56 -11.86 6.45
CA PRO A 248 5.61 -10.73 5.52
C PRO A 248 4.23 -10.25 5.02
N LEU A 249 3.24 -11.15 4.98
CA LEU A 249 1.88 -10.87 4.48
C LEU A 249 1.00 -10.16 5.51
N ALA A 250 1.42 -10.08 6.77
CA ALA A 250 0.74 -9.25 7.76
C ALA A 250 0.75 -7.78 7.30
N HIS A 251 -0.29 -7.04 7.69
CA HIS A 251 -0.40 -5.61 7.49
C HIS A 251 -0.02 -4.86 8.78
N PRO A 252 0.19 -3.52 8.74
CA PRO A 252 0.22 -2.65 7.56
C PRO A 252 1.35 -2.96 6.57
N TYR A 253 1.16 -2.51 5.32
CA TYR A 253 2.25 -2.28 4.38
C TYR A 253 2.83 -0.87 4.58
N ARG A 254 3.70 -0.41 3.69
CA ARG A 254 4.57 0.75 3.97
C ARG A 254 3.82 2.06 3.96
N TYR A 255 2.81 2.14 3.09
CA TYR A 255 1.93 3.29 2.96
C TYR A 255 0.49 2.94 3.26
N ILE A 256 0.07 1.67 3.19
CA ILE A 256 -1.35 1.32 3.29
C ILE A 256 -1.68 0.19 4.28
N ALA A 257 -2.93 0.21 4.73
CA ALA A 257 -3.64 -0.94 5.24
C ALA A 257 -4.96 -1.08 4.46
N HIS A 258 -5.18 -2.25 3.87
CA HIS A 258 -6.30 -2.54 2.99
C HIS A 258 -7.26 -3.55 3.63
N ASN A 259 -8.55 -3.21 3.62
CA ASN A 259 -9.64 -4.14 3.86
C ASN A 259 -10.43 -4.26 2.56
N GLY A 260 -10.28 -5.39 1.86
CA GLY A 260 -10.83 -5.52 0.53
C GLY A 260 -10.07 -6.52 -0.33
N GLU A 261 -10.35 -6.46 -1.63
CA GLU A 261 -9.73 -7.26 -2.68
C GLU A 261 -9.64 -6.39 -3.95
N ILE A 262 -8.53 -6.47 -4.68
CA ILE A 262 -8.37 -5.80 -5.98
C ILE A 262 -8.61 -6.80 -7.11
N ASN A 263 -9.84 -6.84 -7.61
CA ASN A 263 -10.29 -7.81 -8.61
C ASN A 263 -9.70 -7.57 -10.01
N THR A 264 -9.08 -6.40 -10.23
CA THR A 264 -8.43 -6.01 -11.49
C THR A 264 -6.92 -6.29 -11.51
N LEU A 265 -6.38 -6.91 -10.45
CA LEU A 265 -4.94 -7.02 -10.17
C LEU A 265 -4.11 -7.49 -11.37
N ARG A 266 -4.52 -8.58 -12.05
CA ARG A 266 -3.75 -9.14 -13.17
C ARG A 266 -3.56 -8.13 -14.31
N GLY A 267 -4.60 -7.36 -14.62
CA GLY A 267 -4.52 -6.28 -15.61
C GLY A 267 -3.55 -5.20 -15.16
N ASN A 268 -3.69 -4.75 -13.91
CA ASN A 268 -2.88 -3.69 -13.33
C ASN A 268 -1.38 -4.05 -13.28
N ILE A 269 -1.06 -5.29 -12.93
CA ILE A 269 0.33 -5.81 -12.95
C ILE A 269 0.90 -5.74 -14.37
N ASN A 270 0.16 -6.23 -15.36
CA ASN A 270 0.63 -6.26 -16.75
C ASN A 270 0.85 -4.86 -17.31
N TRP A 271 -0.07 -3.93 -17.02
CA TRP A 271 0.07 -2.55 -17.46
C TRP A 271 1.23 -1.83 -16.78
N MET A 272 1.43 -2.04 -15.47
CA MET A 272 2.59 -1.51 -14.78
C MET A 272 3.90 -2.04 -15.35
N ARG A 273 3.99 -3.35 -15.63
CA ARG A 273 5.17 -3.94 -16.30
C ARG A 273 5.44 -3.32 -17.67
N ALA A 274 4.40 -3.07 -18.47
CA ALA A 274 4.57 -2.38 -19.75
C ALA A 274 5.11 -0.96 -19.57
N ARG A 275 4.64 -0.24 -18.55
CA ARG A 275 5.05 1.14 -18.23
C ARG A 275 6.48 1.26 -17.70
N GLU A 276 7.00 0.26 -17.00
CA GLU A 276 8.37 0.30 -16.42
C GLU A 276 9.43 0.70 -17.48
N SER A 277 9.30 0.17 -18.70
CA SER A 277 10.22 0.47 -19.81
C SER A 277 10.14 1.91 -20.34
N LEU A 278 9.02 2.60 -20.09
CA LEU A 278 8.74 3.96 -20.57
C LEU A 278 8.93 5.01 -19.46
N CYS A 279 9.07 4.58 -18.21
CA CYS A 279 9.18 5.46 -17.06
C CYS A 279 10.41 6.37 -17.14
N LYS A 280 10.18 7.67 -16.89
CA LYS A 280 11.22 8.67 -16.68
C LYS A 280 10.86 9.48 -15.43
N SER A 281 11.84 9.77 -14.60
CA SER A 281 11.64 10.53 -13.37
C SER A 281 12.86 11.40 -13.09
N ASN A 282 12.65 12.72 -13.04
CA ASN A 282 13.70 13.66 -12.62
C ASN A 282 14.04 13.48 -11.13
N SER A 283 13.06 13.04 -10.32
CA SER A 283 13.21 12.83 -8.88
C SER A 283 14.15 11.67 -8.54
N PHE A 284 14.20 10.63 -9.38
CA PHE A 284 15.09 9.48 -9.20
C PHE A 284 16.34 9.55 -10.10
N GLY A 285 16.28 10.26 -11.23
CA GLY A 285 17.40 10.32 -12.17
C GLY A 285 17.88 8.92 -12.56
N ASP A 286 19.18 8.69 -12.44
CA ASP A 286 19.83 7.42 -12.77
C ASP A 286 19.42 6.27 -11.81
N ASP A 287 18.92 6.58 -10.61
CA ASP A 287 18.48 5.57 -9.65
C ASP A 287 17.19 4.86 -10.08
N LEU A 288 16.42 5.43 -11.03
CA LEU A 288 15.15 4.87 -11.46
C LEU A 288 15.28 3.41 -11.91
N GLN A 289 16.33 3.08 -12.66
CA GLN A 289 16.57 1.72 -13.14
C GLN A 289 16.85 0.73 -12.01
N LYS A 290 17.34 1.21 -10.86
CA LYS A 290 17.60 0.38 -9.67
C LYS A 290 16.30 -0.09 -9.00
N LEU A 291 15.16 0.55 -9.30
CA LEU A 291 13.86 0.25 -8.71
C LEU A 291 13.12 -0.90 -9.41
N PHE A 292 13.47 -1.22 -10.66
CA PHE A 292 12.78 -2.24 -11.44
C PHE A 292 13.23 -3.68 -11.11
N PRO A 293 12.31 -4.67 -11.18
CA PRO A 293 10.86 -4.51 -11.37
C PRO A 293 10.18 -3.92 -10.11
N LEU A 294 9.17 -3.06 -10.30
CA LEU A 294 8.40 -2.47 -9.21
C LEU A 294 7.59 -3.55 -8.51
N ILE A 295 6.90 -4.38 -9.29
CA ILE A 295 6.04 -5.47 -8.85
C ILE A 295 6.76 -6.81 -9.02
N ARG A 296 6.84 -7.60 -7.95
CA ARG A 296 7.39 -8.96 -7.99
C ARG A 296 6.27 -9.98 -8.17
N GLU A 297 6.61 -11.12 -8.76
CA GLU A 297 5.65 -12.22 -8.90
C GLU A 297 5.32 -12.85 -7.53
N GLY A 298 4.06 -13.24 -7.36
CA GLY A 298 3.58 -13.91 -6.14
C GLY A 298 3.37 -12.99 -4.93
N GLN A 299 3.32 -11.67 -5.12
CA GLN A 299 2.90 -10.74 -4.07
C GLN A 299 1.37 -10.68 -3.98
N SER A 300 0.83 -10.40 -2.79
CA SER A 300 -0.61 -10.14 -2.61
C SER A 300 -1.04 -8.91 -3.40
N ASP A 301 -2.35 -8.79 -3.60
CA ASP A 301 -2.98 -7.64 -4.24
C ASP A 301 -2.57 -6.31 -3.56
N THR A 302 -2.56 -6.31 -2.24
CA THR A 302 -2.29 -5.16 -1.39
C THR A 302 -0.82 -4.80 -1.41
N ALA A 303 0.07 -5.79 -1.34
CA ALA A 303 1.50 -5.56 -1.50
C ALA A 303 1.83 -4.93 -2.86
N THR A 304 1.12 -5.37 -3.90
CA THR A 304 1.27 -4.85 -5.26
C THR A 304 0.80 -3.40 -5.34
N PHE A 305 -0.38 -3.09 -4.77
CA PHE A 305 -0.89 -1.72 -4.69
C PHE A 305 0.07 -0.80 -3.91
N ASP A 306 0.55 -1.24 -2.74
CA ASP A 306 1.49 -0.49 -1.90
C ASP A 306 2.78 -0.14 -2.66
N ASN A 307 3.35 -1.09 -3.40
CA ASN A 307 4.57 -0.84 -4.19
C ASN A 307 4.36 0.23 -5.27
N VAL A 308 3.21 0.23 -5.94
CA VAL A 308 2.88 1.21 -6.98
C VAL A 308 2.59 2.57 -6.37
N LEU A 309 1.85 2.62 -5.25
CA LEU A 309 1.57 3.85 -4.52
C LEU A 309 2.87 4.50 -4.00
N GLU A 310 3.75 3.72 -3.38
CA GLU A 310 5.05 4.17 -2.89
C GLU A 310 5.90 4.74 -4.02
N PHE A 311 5.93 4.07 -5.18
CA PHE A 311 6.63 4.58 -6.36
C PHE A 311 6.06 5.91 -6.84
N LEU A 312 4.73 6.03 -6.95
CA LEU A 312 4.07 7.27 -7.38
C LEU A 312 4.33 8.42 -6.40
N ALA A 313 4.19 8.18 -5.10
CA ALA A 313 4.44 9.17 -4.07
C ALA A 313 5.90 9.65 -4.09
N LEU A 314 6.86 8.72 -4.04
CA LEU A 314 8.28 9.07 -4.04
C LEU A 314 8.78 9.63 -5.39
N SER A 315 8.05 9.40 -6.49
CA SER A 315 8.33 10.06 -7.76
C SER A 315 8.01 11.57 -7.77
N GLY A 316 7.32 12.08 -6.73
CA GLY A 316 7.05 13.50 -6.52
C GLY A 316 5.56 13.87 -6.52
N ARG A 317 4.64 12.90 -6.53
CA ARG A 317 3.20 13.17 -6.43
C ARG A 317 2.80 13.24 -4.96
N PRO A 318 1.96 14.20 -4.54
CA PRO A 318 1.34 14.16 -3.21
C PRO A 318 0.61 12.81 -3.00
N LEU A 319 0.62 12.28 -1.78
CA LEU A 319 0.04 10.96 -1.51
C LEU A 319 -1.45 10.88 -1.92
N ALA A 320 -2.22 11.94 -1.65
CA ALA A 320 -3.62 12.03 -2.08
C ALA A 320 -3.78 12.00 -3.61
N HIS A 321 -2.86 12.62 -4.36
CA HIS A 321 -2.86 12.56 -5.83
C HIS A 321 -2.64 11.13 -6.31
N ALA A 322 -1.64 10.44 -5.76
CA ALA A 322 -1.34 9.06 -6.14
C ALA A 322 -2.52 8.12 -5.81
N ILE A 323 -3.19 8.31 -4.67
CA ILE A 323 -4.41 7.59 -4.32
C ILE A 323 -5.53 7.86 -5.32
N LEU A 324 -5.82 9.12 -5.65
CA LEU A 324 -6.91 9.47 -6.57
C LEU A 324 -6.62 9.06 -8.03
N MET A 325 -5.36 8.84 -8.40
CA MET A 325 -4.98 8.22 -9.67
C MET A 325 -5.26 6.73 -9.68
N MET A 326 -4.97 6.02 -8.60
CA MET A 326 -5.14 4.57 -8.52
C MET A 326 -6.60 4.18 -8.24
N ILE A 327 -7.31 4.94 -7.41
CA ILE A 327 -8.73 4.76 -7.06
C ILE A 327 -9.48 6.05 -7.42
N PRO A 328 -9.72 6.31 -8.72
CA PRO A 328 -10.44 7.49 -9.16
C PRO A 328 -11.92 7.38 -8.77
N GLU A 329 -12.57 8.51 -8.48
CA GLU A 329 -14.01 8.50 -8.28
C GLU A 329 -14.77 8.27 -9.61
N PRO A 330 -16.04 7.83 -9.58
CA PRO A 330 -16.85 7.74 -10.79
C PRO A 330 -17.05 9.11 -11.45
N TRP A 331 -16.43 9.34 -12.62
CA TRP A 331 -16.38 10.66 -13.28
C TRP A 331 -17.11 10.75 -14.63
N SER A 332 -17.17 9.67 -15.41
CA SER A 332 -17.59 9.74 -16.83
C SER A 332 -19.04 10.19 -17.07
N ASN A 333 -19.95 9.87 -16.15
CA ASN A 333 -21.38 10.24 -16.23
C ASN A 333 -21.82 11.11 -15.04
N HIS A 334 -20.89 11.81 -14.39
CA HIS A 334 -21.19 12.63 -13.23
C HIS A 334 -21.65 14.03 -13.66
N GLU A 335 -22.97 14.24 -13.74
CA GLU A 335 -23.58 15.47 -14.29
C GLU A 335 -23.17 16.74 -13.53
N SER A 336 -23.11 16.69 -12.20
CA SER A 336 -22.77 17.84 -11.35
C SER A 336 -21.27 18.04 -11.12
N MET A 337 -20.40 17.24 -11.74
CA MET A 337 -18.95 17.39 -11.59
C MET A 337 -18.45 18.60 -12.38
N SER A 338 -17.58 19.41 -11.78
CA SER A 338 -16.98 20.55 -12.47
C SER A 338 -16.16 20.10 -13.69
N PRO A 339 -16.08 20.92 -14.76
CA PRO A 339 -15.28 20.60 -15.94
C PRO A 339 -13.80 20.31 -15.61
N ASP A 340 -13.19 21.09 -14.71
CA ASP A 340 -11.78 20.93 -14.34
C ASP A 340 -11.54 19.59 -13.64
N ARG A 341 -12.44 19.19 -12.74
CA ARG A 341 -12.36 17.91 -12.03
C ARG A 341 -12.58 16.73 -12.98
N ARG A 342 -13.52 16.86 -13.91
CA ARG A 342 -13.72 15.86 -14.97
C ARG A 342 -12.47 15.72 -15.84
N ALA A 343 -11.89 16.83 -16.27
CA ALA A 343 -10.68 16.86 -17.07
C ALA A 343 -9.48 16.24 -16.32
N PHE A 344 -9.36 16.50 -15.02
CA PHE A 344 -8.35 15.84 -14.17
C PHE A 344 -8.49 14.32 -14.23
N TYR A 345 -9.68 13.76 -14.01
CA TYR A 345 -9.86 12.31 -14.03
C TYR A 345 -9.74 11.70 -15.43
N GLU A 346 -10.26 12.36 -16.47
CA GLU A 346 -10.13 11.91 -17.86
C GLU A 346 -8.66 11.86 -18.30
N TYR A 347 -7.87 12.88 -17.93
CA TYR A 347 -6.44 12.88 -18.18
C TYR A 347 -5.75 11.71 -17.48
N HIS A 348 -6.01 11.49 -16.19
CA HIS A 348 -5.37 10.39 -15.47
C HIS A 348 -5.84 9.01 -15.93
N ALA A 349 -7.07 8.87 -16.42
CA ALA A 349 -7.57 7.62 -17.02
C ALA A 349 -6.80 7.22 -18.29
N SER A 350 -6.17 8.17 -18.98
CA SER A 350 -5.26 7.87 -20.09
C SER A 350 -3.89 7.33 -19.64
N LEU A 351 -3.54 7.52 -18.36
CA LEU A 351 -2.24 7.17 -17.80
C LEU A 351 -2.29 5.91 -16.93
N MET A 352 -3.34 5.75 -16.14
CA MET A 352 -3.50 4.71 -15.12
C MET A 352 -4.91 4.11 -15.19
N GLU A 353 -4.98 2.80 -15.37
CA GLU A 353 -6.22 2.06 -15.15
C GLU A 353 -6.59 2.02 -13.66
N PRO A 354 -7.88 2.10 -13.32
CA PRO A 354 -8.32 2.00 -11.93
C PRO A 354 -7.97 0.66 -11.30
N TRP A 355 -7.45 0.71 -10.08
CA TRP A 355 -7.22 -0.45 -9.23
C TRP A 355 -8.51 -0.78 -8.49
N ASP A 356 -9.40 -1.47 -9.19
CA ASP A 356 -10.78 -1.70 -8.79
C ASP A 356 -10.99 -3.01 -8.05
N GLY A 357 -12.04 -3.01 -7.22
CA GLY A 357 -12.47 -4.09 -6.36
C GLY A 357 -13.02 -3.53 -5.04
N PRO A 358 -13.68 -4.34 -4.19
CA PRO A 358 -14.14 -3.87 -2.89
C PRO A 358 -12.96 -3.39 -2.05
N ALA A 359 -12.90 -2.13 -1.64
CA ALA A 359 -11.73 -1.61 -0.95
C ALA A 359 -12.09 -0.52 0.07
N SER A 360 -11.54 -0.67 1.28
CA SER A 360 -11.34 0.42 2.24
C SER A 360 -9.86 0.50 2.51
N ILE A 361 -9.21 1.52 1.96
CA ILE A 361 -7.76 1.73 2.10
C ILE A 361 -7.52 2.88 3.05
N ALA A 362 -6.88 2.58 4.18
CA ALA A 362 -6.23 3.59 5.00
C ALA A 362 -4.79 3.75 4.54
N PHE A 363 -4.31 4.99 4.45
CA PHE A 363 -2.98 5.30 3.91
C PHE A 363 -2.27 6.39 4.71
N THR A 364 -0.93 6.35 4.74
CA THR A 364 -0.11 7.38 5.41
C THR A 364 1.34 7.35 4.92
N ASP A 365 2.00 8.51 4.93
CA ASP A 365 3.45 8.67 4.76
C ASP A 365 4.16 9.09 6.07
N GLY A 366 3.42 9.05 7.19
CA GLY A 366 3.87 9.51 8.50
C GLY A 366 3.63 11.01 8.76
N ARG A 367 3.30 11.82 7.75
CA ARG A 367 2.87 13.22 7.90
C ARG A 367 1.36 13.33 7.77
N VAL A 368 0.83 12.82 6.67
CA VAL A 368 -0.60 12.75 6.41
C VAL A 368 -1.11 11.36 6.71
N ILE A 369 -2.36 11.26 7.14
CA ILE A 369 -3.08 9.98 7.23
C ILE A 369 -4.49 10.18 6.70
N GLY A 370 -4.96 9.22 5.93
CA GLY A 370 -6.26 9.32 5.30
C GLY A 370 -6.85 7.98 4.98
N ALA A 371 -8.03 8.03 4.38
CA ALA A 371 -8.68 6.85 3.86
C ALA A 371 -9.57 7.16 2.66
N VAL A 372 -9.72 6.14 1.82
CA VAL A 372 -10.57 6.17 0.63
C VAL A 372 -11.33 4.84 0.54
N LEU A 373 -12.53 4.92 0.00
CA LEU A 373 -13.31 3.74 -0.39
C LEU A 373 -13.17 3.50 -1.89
N ASP A 374 -13.41 2.26 -2.31
CA ASP A 374 -13.60 1.96 -3.72
C ASP A 374 -14.78 2.77 -4.31
N ARG A 375 -14.84 2.75 -5.64
CA ARG A 375 -15.80 3.51 -6.44
C ARG A 375 -17.26 3.26 -6.06
N ASN A 376 -17.57 2.07 -5.56
CA ASN A 376 -18.91 1.64 -5.19
C ASN A 376 -19.12 1.64 -3.66
N GLY A 377 -18.07 1.90 -2.86
CA GLY A 377 -18.10 1.88 -1.40
C GLY A 377 -18.56 0.54 -0.82
N LEU A 378 -17.96 -0.54 -1.30
CA LEU A 378 -18.34 -1.92 -0.95
C LEU A 378 -17.85 -2.33 0.45
N ARG A 379 -16.99 -1.53 1.08
CA ARG A 379 -16.45 -1.78 2.42
C ARG A 379 -16.84 -0.67 3.40
N PRO A 380 -17.17 -1.01 4.66
CA PRO A 380 -17.54 0.00 5.65
C PRO A 380 -16.30 0.73 6.17
N SER A 381 -16.42 2.04 6.32
CA SER A 381 -15.46 2.87 7.05
C SER A 381 -16.16 4.04 7.70
N ARG A 382 -15.88 4.27 8.98
CA ARG A 382 -16.50 5.30 9.82
C ARG A 382 -15.44 6.04 10.60
N TYR A 383 -15.69 7.31 10.86
CA TYR A 383 -14.77 8.13 11.62
C TYR A 383 -15.49 9.01 12.64
N TYR A 384 -14.74 9.32 13.70
CA TYR A 384 -15.09 10.22 14.76
C TYR A 384 -14.05 11.33 14.81
N VAL A 385 -14.52 12.56 14.98
CA VAL A 385 -13.67 13.69 15.36
C VAL A 385 -14.09 14.09 16.77
N THR A 386 -13.14 14.22 17.67
CA THR A 386 -13.39 14.63 19.05
C THR A 386 -13.07 16.11 19.26
N LYS A 387 -13.54 16.68 20.37
CA LYS A 387 -13.28 18.09 20.73
C LYS A 387 -11.84 18.32 21.19
N ASP A 388 -11.11 17.27 21.53
CA ASP A 388 -9.68 17.28 21.87
C ASP A 388 -8.78 16.92 20.67
N ASP A 389 -9.20 17.27 19.45
CA ASP A 389 -8.42 17.13 18.21
C ASP A 389 -8.00 15.69 17.86
N MET A 390 -8.73 14.67 18.33
CA MET A 390 -8.49 13.28 17.94
C MET A 390 -9.42 12.88 16.79
N VAL A 391 -8.86 12.19 15.80
CA VAL A 391 -9.60 11.53 14.75
C VAL A 391 -9.39 10.03 14.88
N ILE A 392 -10.50 9.29 14.94
CA ILE A 392 -10.52 7.84 15.01
C ILE A 392 -11.29 7.35 13.79
N MET A 393 -10.66 6.55 12.93
CA MET A 393 -11.31 5.89 11.81
C MET A 393 -11.20 4.38 11.99
N ALA A 394 -12.29 3.65 11.77
CA ALA A 394 -12.25 2.20 11.71
C ALA A 394 -13.32 1.63 10.77
N SER A 395 -13.20 0.35 10.45
CA SER A 395 -14.23 -0.39 9.72
C SER A 395 -15.57 -0.49 10.49
N GLU A 396 -15.54 -0.31 11.82
CA GLU A 396 -16.70 -0.36 12.71
C GLU A 396 -16.80 0.85 13.65
N VAL A 397 -17.96 1.00 14.29
CA VAL A 397 -18.18 1.94 15.39
C VAL A 397 -17.86 1.26 16.72
N GLY A 398 -17.54 2.06 17.76
CA GLY A 398 -17.36 1.53 19.12
C GLY A 398 -16.01 0.86 19.35
N VAL A 399 -15.01 1.15 18.51
CA VAL A 399 -13.63 0.64 18.66
C VAL A 399 -12.86 1.29 19.82
N LEU A 400 -13.37 2.40 20.36
CA LEU A 400 -12.87 3.08 21.55
C LEU A 400 -14.07 3.62 22.34
N ASP A 401 -13.95 3.61 23.67
CA ASP A 401 -14.92 4.24 24.56
C ASP A 401 -14.68 5.76 24.60
N ILE A 402 -15.44 6.50 23.78
CA ILE A 402 -15.38 7.96 23.68
C ILE A 402 -16.64 8.54 24.34
N PRO A 403 -16.49 9.40 25.37
CA PRO A 403 -17.64 10.07 25.99
C PRO A 403 -18.47 10.83 24.94
N PRO A 404 -19.80 10.65 24.88
CA PRO A 404 -20.65 11.31 23.89
C PRO A 404 -20.48 12.84 23.84
N GLU A 405 -20.23 13.47 24.99
CA GLU A 405 -19.97 14.90 25.12
C GLU A 405 -18.65 15.36 24.49
N ASN A 406 -17.70 14.45 24.26
CA ASN A 406 -16.42 14.73 23.60
C ASN A 406 -16.49 14.54 22.08
N VAL A 407 -17.57 13.98 21.53
CA VAL A 407 -17.72 13.79 20.08
C VAL A 407 -18.07 15.13 19.43
N LEU A 408 -17.25 15.56 18.46
CA LEU A 408 -17.50 16.73 17.62
C LEU A 408 -18.21 16.33 16.33
N ILE A 409 -17.72 15.30 15.64
CA ILE A 409 -18.29 14.77 14.40
C ILE A 409 -18.31 13.24 14.50
N LYS A 410 -19.37 12.62 13.97
CA LYS A 410 -19.49 11.18 13.78
C LYS A 410 -20.08 10.94 12.41
N GLU A 411 -19.29 10.39 11.50
CA GLU A 411 -19.67 10.28 10.08
C GLU A 411 -19.08 9.01 9.44
N ARG A 412 -19.49 8.72 8.20
CA ARG A 412 -18.92 7.62 7.40
C ARG A 412 -18.13 8.14 6.21
N LEU A 413 -17.23 7.30 5.68
CA LEU A 413 -16.66 7.56 4.37
C LEU A 413 -17.70 7.27 3.29
N HIS A 414 -17.67 8.08 2.23
CA HIS A 414 -18.58 7.96 1.11
C HIS A 414 -17.82 7.51 -0.15
N PRO A 415 -18.43 6.69 -1.01
CA PRO A 415 -17.84 6.33 -2.30
C PRO A 415 -17.40 7.59 -3.07
N GLY A 416 -16.22 7.52 -3.68
CA GLY A 416 -15.64 8.63 -4.43
C GLY A 416 -15.01 9.74 -3.58
N ARG A 417 -15.21 9.79 -2.25
CA ARG A 417 -14.58 10.81 -1.39
C ARG A 417 -13.28 10.32 -0.76
N ILE A 418 -12.33 11.22 -0.59
CA ILE A 418 -11.09 11.02 0.17
C ILE A 418 -11.19 11.75 1.52
N PHE A 419 -10.81 11.08 2.59
CA PHE A 419 -10.63 11.70 3.91
C PHE A 419 -9.15 11.84 4.20
N LEU A 420 -8.70 13.02 4.62
CA LEU A 420 -7.29 13.30 4.84
C LEU A 420 -7.08 14.21 6.06
N VAL A 421 -6.15 13.82 6.93
CA VAL A 421 -5.62 14.64 8.03
C VAL A 421 -4.17 14.96 7.72
N ASP A 422 -3.81 16.24 7.72
CA ASP A 422 -2.41 16.68 7.65
C ASP A 422 -1.97 17.17 9.04
N THR A 423 -1.10 16.39 9.68
CA THR A 423 -0.62 16.68 11.04
C THR A 423 0.35 17.86 11.10
N GLU A 424 0.98 18.24 9.98
CA GLU A 424 1.81 19.43 9.89
C GLU A 424 0.97 20.70 9.69
N GLN A 425 -0.11 20.61 8.91
CA GLN A 425 -1.06 21.73 8.79
C GLN A 425 -2.01 21.84 10.00
N GLY A 426 -2.11 20.80 10.82
CA GLY A 426 -2.92 20.82 12.03
C GLY A 426 -4.43 20.77 11.76
N ARG A 427 -4.87 20.17 10.64
CA ARG A 427 -6.27 20.17 10.21
C ARG A 427 -6.67 18.95 9.37
N ILE A 428 -7.98 18.69 9.33
CA ILE A 428 -8.61 17.83 8.32
C ILE A 428 -8.70 18.64 7.03
N ILE A 429 -8.26 18.08 5.90
CA ILE A 429 -8.35 18.70 4.58
C ILE A 429 -9.63 18.21 3.90
N ASP A 430 -10.43 19.12 3.35
CA ASP A 430 -11.70 18.79 2.73
C ASP A 430 -11.52 18.08 1.37
N ASP A 431 -12.43 17.17 1.01
CA ASP A 431 -12.41 16.43 -0.26
C ASP A 431 -12.43 17.37 -1.48
N ASP A 432 -13.28 18.39 -1.44
CA ASP A 432 -13.43 19.33 -2.55
C ASP A 432 -12.23 20.27 -2.66
N GLU A 433 -11.58 20.61 -1.52
CA GLU A 433 -10.31 21.34 -1.50
C GLU A 433 -9.20 20.53 -2.17
N ILE A 434 -9.01 19.27 -1.75
CA ILE A 434 -7.97 18.38 -2.32
C ILE A 434 -8.17 18.24 -3.83
N LYS A 435 -9.38 17.91 -4.26
CA LYS A 435 -9.65 17.66 -5.68
C LYS A 435 -9.65 18.94 -6.51
N GLY A 436 -10.08 20.06 -5.93
CA GLY A 436 -10.00 21.38 -6.55
C GLY A 436 -8.55 21.78 -6.81
N ASP A 437 -7.70 21.70 -5.79
CA ASP A 437 -6.27 22.00 -5.89
C ASP A 437 -5.59 21.11 -6.93
N LEU A 438 -5.84 19.79 -6.87
CA LEU A 438 -5.28 18.83 -7.81
C LEU A 438 -5.74 19.08 -9.25
N ALA A 439 -7.02 19.40 -9.48
CA ALA A 439 -7.54 19.70 -10.80
C ALA A 439 -6.96 21.00 -11.39
N GLN A 440 -6.50 21.93 -10.55
CA GLN A 440 -5.91 23.19 -10.96
C GLN A 440 -4.38 23.14 -11.11
N GLN A 441 -3.71 22.04 -10.73
CA GLN A 441 -2.24 21.94 -10.82
C GLN A 441 -1.71 22.07 -12.24
N ASN A 442 -2.49 21.62 -13.24
CA ASN A 442 -2.10 21.64 -14.64
C ASN A 442 -3.33 21.92 -15.53
N PRO A 443 -3.14 22.41 -16.76
CA PRO A 443 -4.23 22.69 -17.69
C PRO A 443 -4.74 21.41 -18.36
N TYR A 444 -5.28 20.47 -17.58
CA TYR A 444 -5.71 19.14 -18.05
C TYR A 444 -6.72 19.21 -19.21
N GLY A 445 -7.69 20.12 -19.11
CA GLY A 445 -8.70 20.31 -20.15
C GLY A 445 -8.10 20.75 -21.49
N GLU A 446 -7.11 21.63 -21.46
CA GLU A 446 -6.40 22.07 -22.68
C GLU A 446 -5.61 20.92 -23.31
N TRP A 447 -4.92 20.13 -22.49
CA TRP A 447 -4.17 18.97 -22.97
C TRP A 447 -5.07 17.94 -23.64
N LEU A 448 -6.21 17.63 -23.01
CA LEU A 448 -7.20 16.72 -23.58
C LEU A 448 -7.74 17.25 -24.91
N ALA A 449 -8.20 18.51 -24.95
CA ALA A 449 -8.74 19.11 -26.17
C ALA A 449 -7.74 19.15 -27.33
N GLN A 450 -6.44 19.29 -27.04
CA GLN A 450 -5.40 19.37 -28.06
C GLN A 450 -4.83 18.02 -28.52
N LYS A 451 -4.92 16.98 -27.67
CA LYS A 451 -4.16 15.73 -27.87
C LYS A 451 -5.02 14.47 -27.88
N LEU A 452 -6.20 14.48 -27.26
CA LEU A 452 -7.12 13.36 -27.29
C LEU A 452 -7.91 13.39 -28.60
N VAL A 453 -8.00 12.24 -29.28
CA VAL A 453 -8.79 12.07 -30.49
C VAL A 453 -9.86 11.04 -30.22
N HIS A 454 -11.14 11.41 -30.33
CA HIS A 454 -12.22 10.46 -30.18
C HIS A 454 -12.48 9.74 -31.51
N LEU A 455 -12.81 8.45 -31.42
CA LEU A 455 -13.14 7.64 -32.60
C LEU A 455 -14.32 8.24 -33.40
N SER A 456 -15.25 8.91 -32.72
CA SER A 456 -16.39 9.61 -33.32
C SER A 456 -16.00 10.80 -34.20
N ASP A 457 -14.81 11.35 -34.00
CA ASP A 457 -14.33 12.52 -34.75
C ASP A 457 -13.64 12.10 -36.06
N LEU A 458 -13.40 10.79 -36.24
CA LEU A 458 -12.80 10.25 -37.45
C LEU A 458 -13.84 10.21 -38.58
N PRO A 459 -13.40 10.47 -39.84
CA PRO A 459 -14.29 10.41 -40.98
C PRO A 459 -14.87 8.99 -41.14
N ILE A 460 -16.17 8.91 -41.44
CA ILE A 460 -16.83 7.64 -41.73
C ILE A 460 -16.22 7.05 -43.00
N THR A 461 -15.54 5.92 -42.87
CA THR A 461 -15.00 5.17 -44.01
C THR A 461 -16.15 4.76 -44.94
N PRO A 462 -16.03 4.95 -46.27
CA PRO A 462 -17.05 4.48 -47.20
C PRO A 462 -17.31 2.99 -47.00
N VAL A 463 -18.59 2.61 -47.08
CA VAL A 463 -19.04 1.22 -46.91
C VAL A 463 -18.26 0.31 -47.86
N LEU A 464 -17.52 -0.65 -47.30
CA LEU A 464 -16.81 -1.67 -48.06
C LEU A 464 -17.79 -2.39 -49.00
N GLU A 465 -17.33 -2.73 -50.21
CA GLU A 465 -18.11 -3.56 -51.12
C GLU A 465 -18.54 -4.84 -50.40
N ARG A 466 -19.85 -5.14 -50.44
CA ARG A 466 -20.39 -6.33 -49.81
C ARG A 466 -19.83 -7.55 -50.53
N SER A 467 -19.21 -8.46 -49.78
CA SER A 467 -18.83 -9.78 -50.31
C SER A 467 -20.09 -10.51 -50.81
N ASP A 468 -19.95 -11.28 -51.88
CA ASP A 468 -21.03 -12.11 -52.40
C ASP A 468 -21.42 -13.21 -51.40
N GLN A 469 -22.63 -13.74 -51.56
CA GLN A 469 -23.22 -14.70 -50.64
C GLN A 469 -22.43 -16.02 -50.54
N GLU A 470 -21.79 -16.46 -51.63
CA GLU A 470 -21.02 -17.70 -51.65
C GLU A 470 -19.72 -17.55 -50.87
N THR A 471 -19.04 -16.41 -51.03
CA THR A 471 -17.87 -16.05 -50.23
C THR A 471 -18.23 -15.94 -48.75
N VAL A 472 -19.36 -15.31 -48.41
CA VAL A 472 -19.84 -15.20 -47.02
C VAL A 472 -20.10 -16.59 -46.43
N LEU A 473 -20.83 -17.46 -47.13
CA LEU A 473 -21.14 -18.80 -46.66
C LEU A 473 -19.88 -19.67 -46.50
N THR A 474 -18.92 -19.53 -47.41
CA THR A 474 -17.63 -20.22 -47.35
C THR A 474 -16.85 -19.80 -46.10
N ARG A 475 -16.79 -18.50 -45.80
CA ARG A 475 -16.16 -17.98 -44.58
C ARG A 475 -16.90 -18.42 -43.33
N GLN A 476 -18.24 -18.37 -43.32
CA GLN A 476 -19.06 -18.86 -42.21
C GLN A 476 -18.74 -20.32 -41.89
N ARG A 477 -18.68 -21.19 -42.91
CA ARG A 477 -18.29 -22.60 -42.73
C ARG A 477 -16.85 -22.75 -42.25
N ALA A 478 -15.90 -21.98 -42.82
CA ALA A 478 -14.49 -22.04 -42.43
C ALA A 478 -14.26 -21.63 -40.97
N PHE A 479 -15.05 -20.67 -40.46
CA PHE A 479 -15.00 -20.22 -39.07
C PHE A 479 -16.02 -20.94 -38.16
N GLY A 480 -16.71 -21.97 -38.67
CA GLY A 480 -17.59 -22.82 -37.88
C GLY A 480 -18.94 -22.21 -37.49
N TYR A 481 -19.38 -21.14 -38.12
CA TYR A 481 -20.72 -20.58 -37.90
C TYR A 481 -21.80 -21.57 -38.32
N THR A 482 -22.78 -21.77 -37.45
CA THR A 482 -23.95 -22.62 -37.69
C THR A 482 -25.20 -21.80 -38.00
N GLU A 483 -26.25 -22.46 -38.50
CA GLU A 483 -27.54 -21.79 -38.72
C GLU A 483 -28.15 -21.30 -37.40
N GLU A 484 -27.92 -22.01 -36.28
CA GLU A 484 -28.34 -21.59 -34.95
C GLU A 484 -27.61 -20.32 -34.50
N ASP A 485 -26.28 -20.23 -34.68
CA ASP A 485 -25.53 -19.01 -34.37
C ASP A 485 -26.10 -17.80 -35.12
N LEU A 486 -26.40 -17.96 -36.40
CA LEU A 486 -26.93 -16.89 -37.23
C LEU A 486 -28.35 -16.48 -36.82
N ARG A 487 -29.23 -17.44 -36.55
CA ARG A 487 -30.65 -17.18 -36.26
C ARG A 487 -30.95 -16.83 -34.82
N ILE A 488 -30.28 -17.46 -33.87
CA ILE A 488 -30.59 -17.36 -32.44
C ILE A 488 -29.71 -16.30 -31.77
N LEU A 489 -28.49 -16.08 -32.25
CA LEU A 489 -27.57 -15.11 -31.66
C LEU A 489 -27.45 -13.84 -32.53
N ILE A 490 -26.97 -13.96 -33.77
CA ILE A 490 -26.61 -12.78 -34.58
C ILE A 490 -27.83 -11.98 -35.01
N ALA A 491 -28.86 -12.63 -35.55
CA ALA A 491 -30.05 -11.92 -36.02
C ALA A 491 -30.77 -11.14 -34.90
N PRO A 492 -30.99 -11.71 -33.69
CA PRO A 492 -31.55 -10.95 -32.57
C PRO A 492 -30.67 -9.79 -32.12
N MET A 493 -29.35 -9.99 -31.98
CA MET A 493 -28.42 -8.90 -31.63
C MET A 493 -28.48 -7.75 -32.65
N ALA A 494 -28.55 -8.06 -33.94
CA ALA A 494 -28.63 -7.06 -35.00
C ALA A 494 -29.97 -6.31 -35.03
N GLN A 495 -31.07 -6.97 -34.67
CA GLN A 495 -32.41 -6.37 -34.68
C GLN A 495 -32.71 -5.57 -33.41
N ASN A 496 -32.28 -6.08 -32.25
CA ASN A 496 -32.71 -5.59 -30.95
C ASN A 496 -31.61 -4.86 -30.18
N GLY A 497 -30.35 -4.97 -30.61
CA GLY A 497 -29.19 -4.41 -29.88
C GLY A 497 -28.89 -5.12 -28.56
N ALA A 498 -29.42 -6.33 -28.36
CA ALA A 498 -29.25 -7.15 -27.17
C ALA A 498 -29.34 -8.64 -27.51
#